data_AF-X1DRM6-F1
#
_entry.id   AF-X1DRM6-F1
#
_cell.length_a   1.000
_cell.length_b   1.000
_cell.length_c   1.000
_cell.angle_alpha   90.00
_cell.angle_beta   90.00
_cell.angle_gamma   90.00
#
_symmetry.space_group_name_H-M   'P 1'
#
loop_
_entity.id
_entity.type
_entity.pdbx_description
1 polymer ?
#
loop_
_entity_poly.entity_id
_entity_poly.type
_entity_poly.pdbx_seq_one_letter_code
_entity_poly.pdbx_strand_id
1 'polypeptide(L)' 'RFKNLFGEENCIEEIKKKIGADSLRYQTIDDLVNAIGKNKNQLCMACLTGEYPLKSVNKIIEMERSISSDRN' A
#
# COMPACT_ATOMS: atom_id res chain seq x y z
N ARG A 1 8.99 1.07 3.23
CA ARG A 1 10.47 1.13 3.31
C ARG A 1 11.06 2.08 2.27
N PHE A 2 11.01 1.79 0.97
CA PHE A 2 11.56 2.69 -0.06
C PHE A 2 10.88 4.06 -0.10
N LYS A 3 9.54 4.09 -0.02
CA LYS A 3 8.78 5.35 0.11
C LYS A 3 9.25 6.24 1.26
N ASN A 4 9.56 5.65 2.42
CA ASN A 4 9.99 6.42 3.60
C ASN A 4 11.44 6.94 3.48
N LEU A 5 12.25 6.33 2.60
CA LEU A 5 13.66 6.69 2.41
C LEU A 5 13.84 7.74 1.31
N PHE A 6 13.04 7.65 0.25
CA PHE A 6 13.22 8.43 -0.96
C PHE A 6 12.04 9.37 -1.26
N GLY A 7 10.97 9.34 -0.46
CA GLY A 7 9.72 10.03 -0.75
C GLY A 7 8.88 9.30 -1.81
N GLU A 8 7.65 9.74 -2.01
CA GLU A 8 6.72 9.07 -2.94
C GLU A 8 7.17 9.16 -4.39
N GLU A 9 7.65 10.33 -4.83
CA GLU A 9 8.02 10.59 -6.22
C GLU A 9 9.30 9.84 -6.63
N ASN A 10 10.34 9.84 -5.79
CA ASN A 10 11.61 9.24 -6.17
C ASN A 10 11.70 7.73 -5.89
N CYS A 11 10.78 7.15 -5.11
CA CYS A 11 10.90 5.73 -4.74
C CYS A 11 10.88 4.77 -5.94
N ILE A 12 10.10 5.07 -6.99
CA ILE A 12 10.01 4.21 -8.18
C ILE A 12 11.31 4.26 -8.98
N GLU A 13 11.86 5.45 -9.18
CA GLU A 13 13.13 5.64 -9.89
C GLU A 13 14.29 4.94 -9.19
N GLU A 14 14.33 5.00 -7.85
CA GLU A 14 15.38 4.31 -7.08
C GLU A 14 15.27 2.79 -7.15
N ILE A 15 14.04 2.25 -7.15
CA ILE A 15 13.85 0.80 -7.32
C ILE A 15 14.26 0.38 -8.74
N LYS A 16 13.87 1.14 -9.77
CA LYS A 16 14.24 0.89 -11.18
C LYS A 16 15.76 0.83 -11.36
N LYS A 17 16.48 1.83 -10.85
CA LYS A 17 17.95 1.88 -10.88
C LYS A 17 18.55 0.68 -10.16
N LYS A 18 18.03 0.33 -8.97
CA LYS A 18 18.55 -0.76 -8.14
C LYS A 18 18.44 -2.13 -8.79
N ILE A 19 17.38 -2.39 -9.56
CA ILE A 19 17.20 -3.66 -10.27
C ILE A 19 17.82 -3.66 -11.67
N GLY A 20 18.37 -2.53 -12.13
CA GLY A 20 19.01 -2.40 -13.45
C GLY A 20 18.03 -2.48 -14.63
N ALA A 21 16.78 -2.06 -14.44
CA ALA A 21 15.76 -2.11 -15.50
C ALA A 21 15.68 -0.80 -16.29
N ASP A 22 15.40 -0.88 -17.59
CA ASP A 22 15.16 0.29 -18.44
C ASP A 22 13.84 1.01 -18.08
N SER A 23 12.85 0.24 -17.61
CA SER A 23 11.55 0.75 -17.18
C SER A 23 11.00 -0.03 -16.00
N LEU A 24 10.17 0.63 -15.19
CA LEU A 24 9.46 0.02 -14.06
C LEU A 24 8.07 0.64 -13.96
N ARG A 25 7.05 -0.19 -13.79
CA ARG A 25 5.68 0.22 -13.51
C ARG A 25 5.07 -0.74 -12.49
N TYR A 26 4.32 -0.19 -11.53
CA TYR A 26 3.50 -0.97 -10.62
C TYR A 26 2.08 -1.07 -11.14
N GLN A 27 1.43 -2.20 -10.86
CA GLN A 27 0.01 -2.36 -11.12
C GLN A 27 -0.80 -1.46 -10.18
N THR A 28 -1.81 -0.78 -10.72
CA THR A 28 -2.72 0.03 -9.89
C THR A 28 -3.71 -0.88 -9.15
N ILE A 29 -4.21 -0.41 -8.00
CA ILE A 29 -5.23 -1.16 -7.26
C ILE A 29 -6.49 -1.36 -8.10
N ASP A 30 -6.91 -0.32 -8.82
CA ASP A 30 -8.15 -0.36 -9.59
C ASP A 30 -8.03 -1.30 -10.79
N ASP A 31 -6.90 -1.26 -11.52
CA ASP A 31 -6.67 -2.20 -12.63
C ASP A 31 -6.57 -3.64 -12.15
N LEU A 32 -5.99 -3.89 -10.96
CA LEU A 32 -5.97 -5.22 -10.36
C LEU A 32 -7.39 -5.72 -10.04
N VAL A 33 -8.22 -4.89 -9.41
CA VAL A 33 -9.61 -5.23 -9.07
C VAL A 33 -10.40 -5.53 -10.36
N ASN A 34 -10.26 -4.68 -11.37
CA ASN A 34 -10.90 -4.87 -12.68
C ASN A 34 -10.47 -6.17 -13.35
N ALA A 35 -9.16 -6.48 -13.34
CA ALA A 35 -8.63 -7.71 -13.95
C ALA A 35 -9.13 -8.99 -13.26
N ILE A 36 -9.38 -8.96 -11.94
CA ILE A 36 -9.94 -10.10 -11.20
C ILE A 36 -11.44 -10.30 -11.48
N GLY A 37 -12.16 -9.24 -11.88
CA GLY A 37 -13.60 -9.31 -12.16
C GLY A 37 -14.47 -9.48 -10.92
N LYS A 38 -14.00 -9.03 -9.76
CA LYS A 38 -14.77 -8.99 -8.50
C LYS A 38 -14.82 -7.56 -7.97
N ASN A 39 -15.85 -7.24 -7.19
CA ASN A 39 -15.88 -5.95 -6.51
C ASN A 39 -14.76 -5.88 -5.45
N LYS A 40 -14.20 -4.69 -5.24
CA LYS A 40 -13.12 -4.45 -4.27
C LYS A 40 -13.45 -4.94 -2.86
N ASN A 41 -14.71 -4.83 -2.43
CA ASN A 41 -15.19 -5.30 -1.11
C ASN A 41 -15.29 -6.84 -1.00
N GLN A 42 -15.11 -7.58 -2.10
CA GLN A 42 -15.06 -9.04 -2.13
C GLN A 42 -13.61 -9.57 -2.14
N LEU A 43 -12.61 -8.68 -2.09
CA LEU A 43 -11.19 -9.01 -2.13
C LEU A 43 -10.50 -8.59 -0.84
N CYS A 44 -9.64 -9.46 -0.32
CA CYS A 44 -8.71 -9.06 0.74
C CYS A 44 -7.58 -8.23 0.12
N MET A 45 -7.48 -6.96 0.49
CA MET A 45 -6.50 -6.01 -0.06
C MET A 45 -5.35 -5.69 0.90
N ALA A 46 -5.26 -6.40 2.03
CA ALA A 46 -4.35 -6.09 3.13
C ALA A 46 -2.87 -6.07 2.71
N CYS A 47 -2.43 -7.01 1.87
CA CYS A 47 -1.02 -7.05 1.43
C CYS A 47 -0.60 -5.83 0.60
N LEU A 48 -1.56 -5.10 0.01
CA LEU A 48 -1.31 -3.95 -0.85
C LEU A 48 -1.62 -2.61 -0.17
N THR A 49 -2.62 -2.59 0.71
CA THR A 49 -3.15 -1.36 1.36
C THR A 49 -2.82 -1.28 2.84
N GLY A 50 -2.49 -2.40 3.48
CA GLY A 50 -2.42 -2.54 4.94
C GLY A 50 -3.79 -2.62 5.63
N GLU A 51 -4.91 -2.48 4.90
CA GLU A 51 -6.26 -2.52 5.45
C GLU A 51 -6.80 -3.94 5.41
N TYR A 52 -7.06 -4.52 6.59
CA TYR A 52 -7.58 -5.87 6.71
C TYR A 52 -9.11 -5.85 6.69
N PRO A 53 -9.79 -6.81 6.03
CA PRO A 53 -11.26 -6.88 6.07
C PRO A 53 -11.81 -7.32 7.44
N LEU A 54 -10.93 -7.70 8.37
CA LEU A 54 -11.26 -8.13 9.71
C LEU A 54 -11.54 -6.90 10.59
N LYS A 55 -12.81 -6.72 10.98
CA LYS A 55 -13.27 -5.58 11.81
C LYS A 55 -12.47 -5.39 13.11
N SER A 56 -12.04 -6.48 13.74
CA SER A 56 -11.23 -6.42 14.96
C SER A 56 -9.84 -5.84 14.72
N VAL A 57 -9.22 -6.16 13.59
CA VAL A 57 -7.86 -5.69 13.24
C VAL A 57 -7.89 -4.20 12.89
N ASN A 58 -8.90 -3.73 12.15
CA ASN A 58 -9.00 -2.31 11.82
C ASN A 58 -9.16 -1.42 13.05
N LYS A 59 -9.91 -1.88 14.07
CA LYS A 59 -10.00 -1.17 15.35
C LYS A 59 -8.65 -1.02 16.04
N ILE A 60 -7.79 -2.04 15.98
CA ILE A 60 -6.43 -1.97 16.54
C ILE A 60 -5.61 -0.91 15.78
N ILE A 61 -5.66 -0.92 14.45
CA ILE A 61 -4.95 0.05 13.59
C ILE A 61 -5.43 1.48 13.86
N GLU A 62 -6.74 1.69 14.02
CA GLU A 62 -7.32 3.00 14.37
C GLU A 62 -6.83 3.48 15.73
N MET A 63 -6.81 2.60 16.75
CA MET A 63 -6.33 2.92 18.09
C MET A 63 -4.83 3.29 18.07
N GLU A 64 -3.98 2.54 17.34
CA GLU A 64 -2.56 2.85 17.19
C GLU A 64 -2.33 4.22 16.56
N ARG A 65 -3.07 4.56 15.49
CA ARG A 65 -2.97 5.86 14.82
C ARG A 65 -3.33 7.02 15.75
N SER A 66 -4.40 6.89 16.52
CA SER A 66 -4.81 7.91 17.51
C SER A 66 -3.76 8.09 18.62
N ILE A 67 -3.16 6.99 19.10
CA ILE A 67 -2.08 7.07 20.11
C ILE A 67 -0.83 7.75 19.53
N SER A 68 -0.53 7.57 18.24
CA SER A 68 0.61 8.21 17.58
C SER A 68 0.41 9.70 17.29
N SER A 69 -0.82 10.16 17.05
CA SER A 69 -1.09 11.60 16.82
C SER A 69 -0.97 12.43 18.09
N ASP A 70 -1.32 11.86 19.24
CA ASP A 70 -1.32 12.55 20.54
C ASP A 70 0.08 12.73 21.16
N ARG A 71 1.11 12.15 20.55
CA ARG A 71 2.51 12.19 21.02
C ARG A 71 3.39 13.21 20.27
N ASN A 72 2.80 14.02 19.39
CA ASN A 72 3.47 15.14 18.71
C ASN A 72 2.99 16.48 19.26
#